data_AF-A1BGV5-F1
#
_entry.id   AF-A1BGV5-F1
#
_cell.length_a   1.000
_cell.length_b   1.000
_cell.length_c   1.000
_cell.angle_alpha   90.00
_cell.angle_beta   90.00
_cell.angle_gamma   90.00
#
_symmetry.space_group_name_H-M   'P 1'
#
loop_
_entity.id
_entity.type
_entity.pdbx_description
1 polymer ?
#
loop_
_entity_poly.entity_id
_entity_poly.type
_entity_poly.pdbx_seq_one_letter_code
_entity_poly.pdbx_strand_id
1 'polypeptide(L)'
;MVFSSDSDLLRFQPYVFEHGVVSFEEYHARGVDDIVDELLISWIPAQGTVDVDSFDVERLDALQWVMASVYRVLGWYVLPRLAASVGGQGLLTMMDHYRREYGMEVQRVIRKGVRYDTGSGFERIELVSGSEQQRLRR
;
A
#
# COMPACT_ATOMS: atom_id res chain seq x y z
N MET A 1 -7.85 10.26 -3.92
CA MET A 1 -7.56 9.87 -2.52
C MET A 1 -6.05 9.78 -2.28
N VAL A 2 -5.59 9.92 -1.03
CA VAL A 2 -4.24 9.51 -0.58
C VAL A 2 -4.37 8.65 0.68
N PHE A 3 -3.52 7.64 0.84
CA PHE A 3 -3.56 6.73 2.01
C PHE A 3 -2.66 7.17 3.16
N SER A 4 -1.63 7.96 2.89
CA SER A 4 -0.68 8.43 3.91
C SER A 4 -0.26 9.86 3.61
N SER A 5 0.43 10.47 4.57
CA SER A 5 0.95 11.84 4.49
C SER A 5 2.38 11.94 4.99
N ASP A 6 3.04 13.08 4.78
CA ASP A 6 4.35 13.38 5.35
C ASP A 6 4.37 13.24 6.89
N SER A 7 3.24 13.55 7.55
CA SER A 7 3.09 13.37 8.99
C SER A 7 3.15 11.90 9.41
N ASP A 8 2.69 11.00 8.56
CA ASP A 8 2.83 9.56 8.78
C ASP A 8 4.28 9.13 8.53
N LEU A 9 4.96 9.65 7.51
CA LEU A 9 6.38 9.37 7.29
C LEU A 9 7.23 9.71 8.52
N LEU A 10 6.98 10.86 9.17
CA LEU A 10 7.68 11.28 10.39
C LEU A 10 7.51 10.31 11.56
N ARG A 11 6.37 9.60 11.64
CA ARG A 11 6.14 8.61 12.71
C ARG A 11 7.04 7.39 12.55
N PHE A 12 7.43 7.05 11.33
CA PHE A 12 8.29 5.89 11.02
C PHE A 12 9.75 6.28 10.86
N GLN A 13 10.02 7.43 10.23
CA GLN A 13 11.36 7.97 10.01
C GLN A 13 11.40 9.46 10.40
N PRO A 14 11.64 9.79 11.69
CA PRO A 14 11.55 11.15 12.21
C PRO A 14 12.46 12.18 11.53
N TYR A 15 13.58 11.72 10.97
CA TYR A 15 14.62 12.58 10.39
C TYR A 15 14.61 12.62 8.86
N VAL A 16 13.53 12.14 8.24
CA VAL A 16 13.46 11.98 6.77
C VAL A 16 13.55 13.31 6.00
N PHE A 17 13.25 14.43 6.65
CA PHE A 17 13.30 15.79 6.05
C PHE A 17 14.59 16.57 6.37
N GLU A 18 15.52 16.02 7.17
CA GLU A 18 16.73 16.75 7.60
C GLU A 18 17.76 16.99 6.48
N HIS A 19 17.50 16.47 5.28
CA HIS A 19 18.39 16.55 4.12
C HIS A 19 18.00 17.65 3.11
N GLY A 20 17.34 18.72 3.56
CA GLY A 20 16.96 19.84 2.70
C GLY A 20 15.74 19.58 1.80
N VAL A 21 14.96 18.55 2.12
CA VAL A 21 13.68 18.26 1.46
C VAL A 21 12.56 18.74 2.38
N VAL A 22 11.61 19.50 1.83
CA VAL A 22 10.50 20.09 2.61
C VAL A 22 9.24 19.23 2.62
N SER A 23 9.05 18.38 1.61
CA SER A 23 7.86 17.52 1.49
C SER A 23 8.10 16.39 0.49
N PHE A 24 7.39 15.27 0.68
CA PHE A 24 7.31 14.15 -0.26
C PHE A 24 5.87 13.90 -0.76
N GLU A 25 5.00 14.91 -0.71
CA GLU A 25 3.58 14.83 -1.06
C GLU A 25 3.33 14.14 -2.42
N GLU A 26 4.16 14.42 -3.42
CA GLU A 26 4.08 13.81 -4.76
C GLU A 26 4.19 12.27 -4.76
N TYR A 27 4.85 11.68 -3.77
CA TYR A 27 5.06 10.24 -3.70
C TYR A 27 3.91 9.52 -3.01
N HIS A 28 3.09 10.21 -2.22
CA HIS A 28 1.93 9.61 -1.58
C HIS A 28 0.87 9.18 -2.60
N ALA A 29 0.66 9.98 -3.65
CA ALA A 29 -0.22 9.60 -4.76
C ALA A 29 0.31 8.34 -5.49
N ARG A 30 1.62 8.30 -5.79
CA ARG A 30 2.23 7.11 -6.42
C ARG A 30 2.12 5.86 -5.57
N GLY A 31 2.27 6.01 -4.25
CA GLY A 31 2.07 4.90 -3.31
C GLY A 31 0.64 4.36 -3.30
N VAL A 32 -0.37 5.19 -3.63
CA VAL A 32 -1.74 4.71 -3.84
C VAL A 32 -1.81 3.87 -5.11
N ASP A 33 -1.30 4.39 -6.22
CA ASP A 33 -1.34 3.69 -7.51
C ASP A 33 -0.70 2.30 -7.43
N ASP A 34 0.46 2.20 -6.76
CA ASP A 34 1.15 0.93 -6.56
C ASP A 34 0.35 -0.09 -5.73
N ILE A 35 -0.38 0.38 -4.71
CA ILE A 35 -1.22 -0.48 -3.87
C ILE A 35 -2.46 -0.92 -4.66
N VAL A 36 -3.03 -0.03 -5.46
CA VAL A 36 -4.15 -0.34 -6.34
C VAL A 36 -3.74 -1.42 -7.35
N ASP A 37 -2.59 -1.27 -8.00
CA ASP A 37 -2.07 -2.28 -8.93
C ASP A 37 -1.92 -3.65 -8.26
N GLU A 38 -1.37 -3.69 -7.05
CA GLU A 38 -1.24 -4.93 -6.29
C GLU A 38 -2.61 -5.54 -5.95
N LEU A 39 -3.61 -4.73 -5.61
CA LEU A 39 -4.98 -5.18 -5.35
C LEU A 39 -5.65 -5.74 -6.60
N LEU A 40 -5.49 -5.08 -7.75
CA LEU A 40 -6.02 -5.55 -9.03
C LEU A 40 -5.40 -6.91 -9.42
N ILE A 41 -4.12 -7.11 -9.13
CA ILE A 41 -3.38 -8.35 -9.45
C ILE A 41 -3.72 -9.49 -8.47
N SER A 42 -3.75 -9.20 -7.17
CA SER A 42 -3.72 -10.25 -6.14
C SER A 42 -5.03 -10.44 -5.39
N TRP A 43 -5.80 -9.37 -5.15
CA TRP A 43 -7.02 -9.41 -4.35
C TRP A 43 -8.26 -9.58 -5.22
N ILE A 44 -8.48 -8.70 -6.21
CA ILE A 44 -9.66 -8.73 -7.10
C ILE A 44 -9.96 -10.13 -7.66
N PRO A 45 -9.02 -10.85 -8.29
CA PRO A 45 -9.30 -12.16 -8.86
C PRO A 45 -9.55 -13.27 -7.81
N ALA A 46 -9.34 -12.99 -6.53
CA ALA A 46 -9.35 -13.99 -5.46
C ALA A 46 -10.54 -13.88 -4.50
N GLN A 47 -11.33 -12.80 -4.55
CA GLN A 47 -12.42 -12.50 -3.60
C GLN A 47 -13.85 -12.66 -4.14
N GLY A 48 -14.05 -12.61 -5.47
CA GLY A 48 -15.33 -12.93 -6.13
C GLY A 48 -16.54 -12.01 -5.91
N THR A 49 -16.40 -10.88 -5.22
CA THR A 49 -17.45 -9.90 -4.89
C THR A 49 -17.33 -8.60 -5.72
N VAL A 50 -16.12 -8.04 -5.84
CA VAL A 50 -15.82 -6.84 -6.62
C VAL A 50 -15.25 -7.20 -7.98
N ASP A 51 -15.90 -6.75 -9.05
CA ASP A 51 -15.37 -6.92 -10.41
C ASP A 51 -14.34 -5.84 -10.74
N VAL A 52 -13.36 -6.19 -11.58
CA VAL A 52 -12.29 -5.27 -12.03
C VAL A 52 -12.83 -3.97 -12.64
N ASP A 53 -13.91 -4.06 -13.43
CA ASP A 53 -14.53 -2.90 -14.10
C ASP A 53 -15.33 -2.02 -13.14
N SER A 54 -15.66 -2.54 -11.97
CA SER A 54 -16.43 -1.87 -10.91
C SER A 54 -15.57 -1.41 -9.74
N PHE A 55 -14.28 -1.73 -9.76
CA PHE A 55 -13.34 -1.36 -8.72
C PHE A 55 -13.11 0.15 -8.75
N ASP A 56 -13.26 0.77 -7.59
CA ASP A 56 -13.05 2.20 -7.38
C ASP A 56 -12.19 2.39 -6.14
N VAL A 57 -11.04 3.05 -6.30
CA VAL A 57 -10.11 3.33 -5.21
C VAL A 57 -10.74 4.16 -4.10
N GLU A 58 -11.72 5.01 -4.42
CA GLU A 58 -12.40 5.87 -3.44
C GLU A 58 -13.32 5.06 -2.51
N ARG A 59 -13.61 3.80 -2.86
CA ARG A 59 -14.39 2.86 -2.03
C ARG A 59 -13.53 2.01 -1.11
N LEU A 60 -12.20 2.18 -1.11
CA LEU A 60 -11.32 1.55 -0.12
C LEU A 60 -11.34 2.31 1.21
N ASP A 61 -11.27 1.58 2.33
CA ASP A 61 -11.01 2.19 3.64
C ASP A 61 -9.54 2.64 3.70
N ALA A 62 -9.30 3.92 3.42
CA ALA A 62 -7.96 4.52 3.40
C ALA A 62 -7.16 4.25 4.68
N LEU A 63 -7.82 4.17 5.85
CA LEU A 63 -7.15 3.91 7.13
C LEU A 63 -6.49 2.53 7.18
N GLN A 64 -7.01 1.56 6.43
CA GLN A 64 -6.43 0.22 6.35
C GLN A 64 -5.07 0.23 5.63
N TRP A 65 -4.83 1.20 4.76
CA TRP A 65 -3.68 1.24 3.84
C TRP A 65 -2.56 2.19 4.26
N VAL A 66 -2.75 2.96 5.35
CA VAL A 66 -1.76 3.94 5.83
C VAL A 66 -0.36 3.32 5.98
N MET A 67 -0.26 2.18 6.67
CA MET A 67 1.04 1.52 6.91
C MET A 67 1.70 1.04 5.61
N ALA A 68 0.94 0.34 4.76
CA ALA A 68 1.45 -0.13 3.47
C ALA A 68 1.92 1.05 2.61
N SER A 69 1.14 2.13 2.58
CA SER A 69 1.45 3.34 1.82
C SER A 69 2.73 4.01 2.33
N VAL A 70 2.91 4.15 3.65
CA VAL A 70 4.15 4.68 4.23
C VAL A 70 5.35 3.82 3.84
N TYR A 71 5.26 2.49 3.99
CA TYR A 71 6.35 1.59 3.63
C TYR A 71 6.69 1.65 2.15
N ARG A 72 5.66 1.76 1.29
CA ARG A 72 5.86 1.91 -0.15
C ARG A 72 6.59 3.21 -0.48
N VAL A 73 6.11 4.33 0.08
CA VAL A 73 6.69 5.66 -0.13
C VAL A 73 8.15 5.72 0.35
N LEU A 74 8.43 5.18 1.55
CA LEU A 74 9.80 5.12 2.08
C LEU A 74 10.72 4.23 1.24
N GLY A 75 10.29 3.01 0.94
CA GLY A 75 11.13 1.99 0.30
C GLY A 75 11.39 2.19 -1.20
N TRP A 76 10.52 2.90 -1.93
CA TRP A 76 10.65 3.05 -3.39
C TRP A 76 10.89 4.47 -3.87
N TYR A 77 10.57 5.49 -3.07
CA TYR A 77 10.67 6.88 -3.54
C TYR A 77 11.58 7.73 -2.65
N VAL A 78 11.28 7.78 -1.35
CA VAL A 78 11.96 8.70 -0.43
C VAL A 78 13.40 8.28 -0.15
N LEU A 79 13.63 7.06 0.35
CA LEU A 79 14.98 6.61 0.69
C LEU A 79 15.92 6.49 -0.51
N PRO A 80 15.48 6.03 -1.70
CA PRO A 80 16.32 6.09 -2.89
C PRO A 80 16.76 7.52 -3.27
N ARG A 81 15.84 8.49 -3.20
CA ARG A 81 16.15 9.90 -3.48
C ARG A 81 17.15 10.48 -2.48
N LEU A 82 16.98 10.17 -1.20
CA LEU A 82 17.93 10.58 -0.16
C LEU A 82 19.29 9.89 -0.35
N ALA A 83 19.32 8.58 -0.59
CA ALA A 83 20.56 7.84 -0.81
C ALA A 83 21.34 8.36 -2.02
N ALA A 84 20.64 8.78 -3.09
CA ALA A 84 21.27 9.42 -4.25
C ALA A 84 21.86 10.81 -3.91
N SER A 85 21.27 11.52 -2.95
CA SER A 85 21.65 12.90 -2.59
C SER A 85 22.78 12.95 -1.57
N VAL A 86 22.71 12.13 -0.52
CA VAL A 86 23.65 12.18 0.62
C VAL A 86 24.51 10.92 0.77
N GLY A 87 24.22 9.86 0.01
CA GLY A 87 24.88 8.56 0.14
C GLY A 87 24.56 7.84 1.45
N GLY A 88 25.15 6.65 1.62
CA GLY A 88 25.17 5.94 2.91
C GLY A 88 24.49 4.57 2.91
N GLN A 89 25.20 3.59 3.47
CA GLN A 89 24.71 2.20 3.59
C GLN A 89 23.50 2.06 4.52
N GLY A 90 23.34 2.96 5.50
CA GLY A 90 22.19 2.97 6.39
C GLY A 90 20.87 3.21 5.64
N LEU A 91 20.87 4.16 4.68
CA LEU A 91 19.67 4.45 3.86
C LEU A 91 19.31 3.26 2.97
N LEU A 92 20.30 2.58 2.39
CA LEU A 92 20.09 1.37 1.58
C LEU A 92 19.53 0.22 2.43
N THR A 93 20.04 0.04 3.64
CA THR A 93 19.53 -0.99 4.58
C THR A 93 18.10 -0.69 5.00
N MET A 94 17.77 0.57 5.29
CA MET A 94 16.40 0.99 5.61
C MET A 94 15.46 0.81 4.41
N MET A 95 15.94 1.09 3.20
CA MET A 95 15.17 0.88 1.97
C MET A 95 14.75 -0.59 1.84
N ASP A 96 15.68 -1.53 2.01
CA ASP A 96 15.38 -2.97 1.94
C ASP A 96 14.44 -3.42 3.07
N HIS A 97 14.59 -2.85 4.27
CA HIS A 97 13.66 -3.07 5.37
C HIS A 97 12.23 -2.70 4.98
N TYR A 98 11.97 -1.45 4.58
CA TYR A 98 10.62 -0.99 4.23
C TYR A 98 10.04 -1.72 3.02
N ARG A 99 10.88 -2.17 2.07
CA ARG A 99 10.42 -3.00 0.95
C ARG A 99 9.87 -4.35 1.40
N ARG A 100 10.55 -4.99 2.36
CA ARG A 100 10.07 -6.23 2.96
C ARG A 100 8.80 -6.01 3.77
N GLU A 101 8.78 -4.98 4.62
CA GLU A 101 7.62 -4.68 5.46
C GLU A 101 6.39 -4.32 4.63
N TYR A 102 6.55 -3.62 3.50
CA TYR A 102 5.48 -3.37 2.53
C TYR A 102 4.82 -4.67 2.05
N GLY A 103 5.62 -5.62 1.55
CA GLY A 103 5.10 -6.90 1.07
C GLY A 103 4.39 -7.69 2.16
N MET A 104 4.93 -7.69 3.38
CA MET A 104 4.30 -8.34 4.53
C MET A 104 2.96 -7.68 4.89
N GLU A 105 2.91 -6.35 4.89
CA GLU A 105 1.74 -5.59 5.28
C GLU A 105 0.60 -5.73 4.28
N VAL A 106 0.87 -5.62 2.99
CA VAL A 106 -0.17 -5.81 1.95
C VAL A 106 -0.75 -7.22 2.04
N GLN A 107 0.09 -8.24 2.16
CA GLN A 107 -0.37 -9.62 2.31
C GLN A 107 -1.17 -9.83 3.60
N ARG A 108 -0.77 -9.18 4.71
CA ARG A 108 -1.52 -9.20 5.97
C ARG A 108 -2.91 -8.60 5.80
N VAL A 109 -3.02 -7.45 5.14
CA VAL A 109 -4.29 -6.77 4.87
C VAL A 109 -5.19 -7.64 4.00
N ILE A 110 -4.67 -8.15 2.88
CA ILE A 110 -5.43 -8.98 1.93
C ILE A 110 -5.94 -10.26 2.62
N ARG A 111 -5.10 -10.96 3.38
CA ARG A 111 -5.49 -12.19 4.10
C ARG A 111 -6.50 -11.93 5.22
N LYS A 112 -6.41 -10.78 5.89
CA LYS A 112 -7.38 -10.37 6.91
C LYS A 112 -8.71 -9.93 6.30
N GLY A 113 -8.73 -9.65 5.00
CA GLY A 113 -9.86 -9.09 4.27
C GLY A 113 -9.71 -7.58 4.08
N VAL A 114 -9.92 -7.14 2.84
CA VAL A 114 -9.90 -5.73 2.44
C VAL A 114 -11.23 -5.10 2.81
N ARG A 115 -11.18 -3.90 3.40
CA ARG A 115 -12.39 -3.12 3.71
C ARG A 115 -12.75 -2.27 2.50
N TYR A 116 -13.90 -2.56 1.92
CA TYR A 116 -14.39 -1.94 0.68
C TYR A 116 -15.87 -1.60 0.80
N ASP A 117 -16.30 -0.47 0.25
CA ASP A 117 -17.70 -0.05 0.22
C ASP A 117 -18.38 -0.51 -1.06
N THR A 118 -19.31 -1.46 -0.98
CA THR A 118 -20.08 -1.96 -2.12
C THR A 118 -21.35 -1.16 -2.41
N GLY A 119 -21.57 -0.05 -1.69
CA GLY A 119 -22.70 0.87 -1.83
C GLY A 119 -23.60 0.94 -0.60
N SER A 120 -23.31 0.17 0.45
CA SER A 120 -24.05 0.16 1.73
C SER A 120 -23.17 0.48 2.95
N GLY A 121 -21.93 0.91 2.70
CA GLY A 121 -20.90 1.16 3.71
C GLY A 121 -19.77 0.12 3.64
N PHE A 122 -18.71 0.37 4.42
CA PHE A 122 -17.53 -0.50 4.43
C PHE A 122 -17.83 -1.88 5.00
N GLU A 123 -17.69 -2.89 4.15
CA GLU A 123 -17.67 -4.29 4.54
C GLU A 123 -16.28 -4.88 4.40
N ARG A 124 -16.04 -5.99 5.10
CA ARG A 124 -14.79 -6.75 4.97
C ARG A 124 -15.00 -7.82 3.92
N ILE A 125 -14.24 -7.73 2.85
CA ILE A 125 -14.24 -8.71 1.76
C ILE A 125 -13.02 -9.61 1.92
N GLU A 126 -13.29 -10.87 2.22
CA GLU A 126 -12.28 -11.91 2.43
C GLU A 126 -11.95 -12.64 1.12
N LEU A 127 -10.83 -13.36 1.10
CA LEU A 127 -10.49 -14.20 -0.03
C LEU A 127 -11.41 -15.43 -0.06
N VAL A 128 -11.83 -15.83 -1.25
CA VAL A 128 -12.60 -17.06 -1.46
C VAL A 128 -11.72 -18.28 -1.12
N SER A 129 -12.31 -19.27 -0.46
CA SER A 129 -11.62 -20.52 -0.13
C SER A 129 -11.11 -21.23 -1.40
N GLY A 130 -9.97 -21.92 -1.33
CA GLY A 130 -9.37 -22.57 -2.51
C GLY A 130 -10.29 -23.58 -3.22
N SER A 131 -11.23 -24.20 -2.49
CA SER A 131 -12.26 -25.08 -3.04
C SER A 131 -13.34 -24.36 -3.86
N GLU A 132 -13.69 -23.12 -3.49
CA GLU A 132 -14.67 -22.31 -4.22
C GLU A 132 -14.05 -21.59 -5.42
N GLN A 133 -12.79 -21.17 -5.32
CA GLN A 133 -12.06 -20.61 -6.47
C GLN A 133 -11.96 -21.61 -7.64
N GLN A 134 -11.89 -22.90 -7.35
CA GLN A 134 -11.84 -23.95 -8.37
C GLN A 134 -13.21 -24.23 -9.01
N ARG A 135 -14.31 -23.86 -8.35
CA ARG A 135 -15.67 -23.93 -8.90
C ARG A 135 -16.00 -22.74 -9.81
N LEU A 136 -15.53 -21.54 -9.45
CA LEU A 136 -15.75 -20.33 -10.25
C LEU A 136 -14.92 -20.29 -11.56
N ARG A 137 -13.89 -21.14 -11.68
CA ARG A 137 -13.05 -21.28 -12.89
C ARG A 137 -13.53 -22.36 -13.88
N ARG A 138 -14.67 -23.01 -13.63
CA ARG A 138 -15.28 -24.01 -14.53
C ARG A 138 -16.53 -23.44 -15.19
#